data_AF-A0A0F8EX26-F1
#
_entry.id   AF-A0A0F8EX26-F1
#
_cell.length_a   1.000
_cell.length_b   1.000
_cell.length_c   1.000
_cell.angle_alpha   90.00
_cell.angle_beta   90.00
_cell.angle_gamma   90.00
#
_symmetry.space_group_name_H-M   'P 1'
#
loop_
_entity.id
_entity.type
_entity.pdbx_description
1 polymer ?
#
loop_
_entity_poly.entity_id
_entity_poly.type
_entity_poly.pdbx_seq_one_letter_code
_entity_poly.pdbx_strand_id
1 'polypeptide(L)'
;MFKDINDGILFIAQDAEYYKERFLRQKYPDKSWINNINDNLRFLFGHAAYQGRPDYLSKKVDNAAQEKFKTLIALHGADHVFHPDYESIVMDEMSTVIGKDKGKAGRENDIDLVKGLLKFISKYCDDNLIIPYTIEKINNNEIQGLYKELIKLPRIADKIATFYLRDVVSYFELEDCLKSDDDLKCIQPIDTWVRKIVWAAEISQEKKDPKIKRDIIDKCKDAGVRAHEFNMGAWLNGAKAFNMYLWKNFQKELDV
;
A
#
# COMPACT_ATOMS: atom_id res chain seq x y z
N MET A 1 20.69 10.63 -19.31
CA MET A 1 21.17 9.45 -18.54
C MET A 1 22.22 9.99 -17.58
N PHE A 2 22.12 9.69 -16.28
CA PHE A 2 23.07 10.19 -15.29
C PHE A 2 24.47 9.63 -15.59
N LYS A 3 25.51 10.40 -15.32
CA LYS A 3 26.90 9.95 -15.54
C LYS A 3 27.33 8.92 -14.48
N ASP A 4 26.70 8.96 -13.31
CA ASP A 4 26.87 8.04 -12.20
C ASP A 4 25.50 7.48 -11.78
N ILE A 5 25.41 6.18 -11.51
CA ILE A 5 24.21 5.53 -11.01
C ILE A 5 23.81 6.06 -9.63
N ASN A 6 24.79 6.41 -8.80
CA ASN A 6 24.56 6.95 -7.46
C ASN A 6 23.83 8.30 -7.56
N ASP A 7 24.27 9.19 -8.45
CA ASP A 7 23.58 10.47 -8.70
C ASP A 7 22.12 10.25 -9.12
N GLY A 8 21.86 9.24 -9.93
CA GLY A 8 20.51 8.86 -10.33
C GLY A 8 19.65 8.38 -9.17
N ILE A 9 20.21 7.55 -8.27
CA ILE A 9 19.53 7.06 -7.06
C ILE A 9 19.20 8.24 -6.12
N LEU A 10 20.16 9.14 -5.88
CA LEU A 10 19.93 10.33 -5.06
C LEU A 10 18.83 11.21 -5.66
N PHE A 11 18.89 11.48 -6.97
CA PHE A 11 17.88 12.29 -7.65
C PHE A 11 16.47 11.68 -7.52
N ILE A 12 16.34 10.37 -7.70
CA ILE A 12 15.05 9.68 -7.57
C ILE A 12 14.55 9.75 -6.13
N ALA A 13 15.42 9.53 -5.14
CA ALA A 13 15.01 9.51 -3.73
C ALA A 13 14.55 10.87 -3.19
N GLN A 14 14.99 11.99 -3.77
CA GLN A 14 14.52 13.34 -3.38
C GLN A 14 13.01 13.52 -3.51
N ASP A 15 12.36 12.77 -4.41
CA ASP A 15 10.91 12.79 -4.61
C ASP A 15 10.13 12.09 -3.47
N ALA A 16 10.81 11.43 -2.53
CA ALA A 16 10.18 10.76 -1.38
C ALA A 16 9.43 11.74 -0.48
N GLU A 17 9.97 12.93 -0.21
CA GLU A 17 9.27 13.92 0.62
C GLU A 17 7.97 14.39 -0.04
N TYR A 18 7.98 14.61 -1.36
CA TYR A 18 6.74 14.91 -2.08
C TYR A 18 5.74 13.75 -1.96
N TYR A 19 6.21 12.51 -2.02
CA TYR A 19 5.34 11.34 -1.80
C TYR A 19 4.72 11.36 -0.41
N LYS A 20 5.53 11.52 0.64
CA LYS A 20 5.10 11.56 2.04
C LYS A 20 4.07 12.67 2.25
N GLU A 21 4.35 13.88 1.79
CA GLU A 21 3.42 15.01 1.88
C GLU A 21 2.10 14.73 1.16
N ARG A 22 2.15 14.33 -0.11
CA ARG A 22 0.97 14.23 -0.97
C ARG A 22 0.07 13.05 -0.62
N PHE A 23 0.67 11.90 -0.29
CA PHE A 23 -0.04 10.63 -0.18
C PHE A 23 -0.26 10.19 1.26
N LEU A 24 0.55 10.68 2.21
CA LEU A 24 0.45 10.32 3.62
C LEU A 24 -0.02 11.53 4.45
N ARG A 25 0.79 12.60 4.60
CA ARG A 25 0.50 13.71 5.52
C ARG A 25 -0.73 14.55 5.13
N GLN A 26 -0.98 14.80 3.85
CA GLN A 26 -2.20 15.51 3.42
C GLN A 26 -3.48 14.73 3.68
N LYS A 27 -3.41 13.39 3.68
CA LYS A 27 -4.57 12.54 3.97
C LYS A 27 -4.76 12.30 5.47
N TYR A 28 -3.64 12.29 6.18
CA TYR A 28 -3.55 12.02 7.60
C TYR A 28 -2.67 13.13 8.22
N PRO A 29 -3.25 14.30 8.55
CA PRO A 29 -2.45 15.48 8.94
C PRO A 29 -1.95 15.42 10.38
N ASP A 30 -2.62 14.67 11.25
CA ASP A 30 -2.21 14.43 12.63
C ASP A 30 -2.20 12.92 12.92
N LYS A 31 -1.79 12.49 14.12
CA LYS A 31 -1.77 11.07 14.50
C LYS A 31 -3.03 10.62 15.26
N SER A 32 -4.05 11.47 15.44
CA SER A 32 -5.26 11.11 16.18
C SER A 32 -6.13 10.08 15.46
N TRP A 33 -6.05 10.01 14.13
CA TRP A 33 -6.78 9.03 13.32
C TRP A 33 -6.40 7.57 13.63
N ILE A 34 -5.26 7.32 14.28
CA ILE A 34 -4.84 5.96 14.65
C ILE A 34 -5.81 5.30 15.64
N ASN A 35 -6.61 6.09 16.36
CA ASN A 35 -7.64 5.61 17.26
C ASN A 35 -9.01 5.49 16.58
N ASN A 36 -9.10 5.79 15.28
CA ASN A 36 -10.31 5.68 14.49
C ASN A 36 -10.26 4.42 13.62
N ILE A 37 -11.17 3.48 13.87
CA ILE A 37 -11.26 2.21 13.14
C ILE A 37 -11.46 2.43 11.64
N ASN A 38 -12.29 3.40 11.23
CA ASN A 38 -12.52 3.66 9.81
C ASN A 38 -11.26 4.19 9.13
N ASP A 39 -10.52 5.08 9.77
CA ASP A 39 -9.27 5.61 9.18
C ASP A 39 -8.15 4.55 9.16
N ASN A 40 -8.09 3.67 10.15
CA ASN A 40 -7.20 2.49 10.16
C ASN A 40 -7.46 1.57 8.97
N LEU A 41 -8.74 1.21 8.77
CA LEU A 41 -9.16 0.41 7.65
C LEU A 41 -8.84 1.12 6.33
N ARG A 42 -9.13 2.42 6.23
CA ARG A 42 -8.85 3.24 5.05
C ARG A 42 -7.37 3.29 4.70
N PHE A 43 -6.48 3.38 5.68
CA PHE A 43 -5.04 3.35 5.45
C PHE A 43 -4.63 2.04 4.75
N LEU A 44 -5.10 0.90 5.24
CA LEU A 44 -4.80 -0.41 4.65
C LEU A 44 -5.49 -0.63 3.30
N PHE A 45 -6.79 -0.35 3.20
CA PHE A 45 -7.58 -0.53 1.97
C PHE A 45 -7.10 0.38 0.85
N GLY A 46 -6.61 1.58 1.19
CA GLY A 46 -6.00 2.51 0.24
C GLY A 46 -4.83 1.93 -0.54
N HIS A 47 -4.18 0.87 -0.04
CA HIS A 47 -3.17 0.10 -0.79
C HIS A 47 -3.77 -1.16 -1.43
N ALA A 48 -4.63 -1.86 -0.69
CA ALA A 48 -5.17 -3.16 -1.11
C ALA A 48 -6.15 -3.08 -2.29
N ALA A 49 -6.87 -1.96 -2.47
CA ALA A 49 -7.82 -1.79 -3.57
C ALA A 49 -7.16 -1.60 -4.95
N TYR A 50 -5.89 -1.19 -5.01
CA TYR A 50 -5.16 -0.82 -6.24
C TYR A 50 -4.47 -2.02 -6.93
N GLN A 51 -5.26 -3.07 -7.20
CA GLN A 51 -4.80 -4.35 -7.76
C GLN A 51 -4.93 -4.42 -9.30
N GLY A 52 -4.12 -3.64 -10.03
CA GLY A 52 -4.06 -3.76 -11.49
C GLY A 52 -5.37 -3.41 -12.21
N ARG A 53 -6.17 -2.54 -11.58
CA ARG A 53 -7.38 -1.95 -12.14
C ARG A 53 -7.21 -0.42 -12.18
N PRO A 54 -7.96 0.29 -13.05
CA PRO A 54 -7.89 1.75 -13.09
C PRO A 54 -8.21 2.37 -11.72
N ASP A 55 -7.48 3.42 -11.38
CA ASP A 55 -7.57 4.11 -10.08
C ASP A 55 -9.01 4.53 -9.73
N TYR A 56 -9.79 4.96 -10.73
CA TYR A 56 -11.19 5.34 -10.50
C TYR A 56 -12.04 4.17 -9.99
N LEU A 57 -11.77 2.94 -10.47
CA LEU A 57 -12.50 1.75 -10.07
C LEU A 57 -12.05 1.29 -8.68
N SER A 58 -10.75 1.35 -8.39
CA SER A 58 -10.20 1.10 -7.05
C SER A 58 -10.81 2.04 -6.02
N LYS A 59 -10.87 3.34 -6.34
CA LYS A 59 -11.50 4.35 -5.48
C LYS A 59 -12.99 4.10 -5.28
N LYS A 60 -13.71 3.64 -6.31
CA LYS A 60 -15.12 3.28 -6.20
C LYS A 60 -15.33 2.11 -5.22
N VAL A 61 -14.48 1.09 -5.28
CA VAL A 61 -14.54 -0.07 -4.37
C VAL A 61 -14.21 0.33 -2.94
N ASP A 62 -13.11 1.07 -2.75
CA ASP A 62 -12.69 1.56 -1.44
C ASP A 62 -13.82 2.39 -0.80
N ASN A 63 -14.32 3.42 -1.49
CA ASN A 63 -15.41 4.25 -0.99
C ASN A 63 -16.67 3.43 -0.64
N ALA A 64 -17.06 2.48 -1.49
CA ALA A 64 -18.23 1.63 -1.24
C ALA A 64 -18.06 0.76 0.02
N ALA A 65 -16.87 0.15 0.19
CA ALA A 65 -16.53 -0.64 1.37
C ALA A 65 -16.52 0.23 2.64
N GLN A 66 -15.87 1.41 2.58
CA GLN A 66 -15.75 2.33 3.71
C GLN A 66 -17.11 2.84 4.19
N GLU A 67 -17.96 3.31 3.27
CA GLU A 67 -19.30 3.81 3.64
C GLU A 67 -20.15 2.69 4.26
N LYS A 68 -20.04 1.46 3.73
CA LYS A 68 -20.75 0.32 4.30
C LYS A 68 -20.22 -0.05 5.69
N PHE A 69 -18.91 -0.10 5.87
CA PHE A 69 -18.30 -0.34 7.18
C PHE A 69 -18.70 0.70 8.22
N LYS A 70 -18.60 1.98 7.86
CA LYS A 70 -19.00 3.08 8.72
C LYS A 70 -20.46 2.95 9.16
N THR A 71 -21.34 2.57 8.24
CA THR A 71 -22.76 2.35 8.53
C THR A 71 -22.96 1.18 9.49
N LEU A 72 -22.31 0.04 9.23
CA LEU A 72 -22.43 -1.16 10.09
C LEU A 72 -21.89 -0.90 11.50
N ILE A 73 -20.73 -0.24 11.62
CA ILE A 73 -20.14 0.11 12.92
C ILE A 73 -21.05 1.09 13.67
N ALA A 74 -21.65 2.06 12.99
CA ALA A 74 -22.57 2.99 13.63
C ALA A 74 -23.87 2.32 14.12
N LEU A 75 -24.34 1.28 13.42
CA LEU A 75 -25.57 0.57 13.77
C LEU A 75 -25.37 -0.51 14.85
N HIS A 76 -24.26 -1.22 14.80
CA HIS A 76 -24.05 -2.45 15.60
C HIS A 76 -22.88 -2.33 16.59
N GLY A 77 -22.06 -1.30 16.48
CA GLY A 77 -20.79 -1.19 17.21
C GLY A 77 -19.68 -1.99 16.57
N ALA A 78 -18.44 -1.57 16.79
CA ALA A 78 -17.27 -2.23 16.21
C ALA A 78 -17.13 -3.68 16.65
N ASP A 79 -17.25 -3.96 17.95
CA ASP A 79 -17.06 -5.32 18.49
C ASP A 79 -17.96 -6.35 17.80
N HIS A 80 -19.22 -5.99 17.50
CA HIS A 80 -20.11 -6.87 16.75
C HIS A 80 -19.66 -7.04 15.30
N VAL A 81 -19.31 -5.96 14.59
CA VAL A 81 -18.91 -6.02 13.18
C VAL A 81 -17.68 -6.89 12.96
N PHE A 82 -16.75 -6.91 13.91
CA PHE A 82 -15.53 -7.73 13.84
C PHE A 82 -15.71 -9.13 14.46
N HIS A 83 -16.81 -9.39 15.16
CA HIS A 83 -17.07 -10.70 15.76
C HIS A 83 -17.31 -11.77 14.68
N PRO A 84 -16.73 -13.00 14.81
CA PRO A 84 -16.92 -14.08 13.84
C PRO A 84 -18.38 -14.42 13.54
N ASP A 85 -19.26 -14.35 14.55
CA ASP A 85 -20.69 -14.65 14.38
C ASP A 85 -21.43 -13.62 13.52
N TYR A 86 -20.88 -12.41 13.36
CA TYR A 86 -21.47 -11.36 12.54
C TYR A 86 -20.92 -11.37 11.10
N GLU A 87 -19.93 -12.23 10.80
CA GLU A 87 -19.25 -12.29 9.51
C GLU A 87 -20.24 -12.45 8.35
N SER A 88 -21.23 -13.35 8.46
CA SER A 88 -22.22 -13.58 7.41
C SER A 88 -23.00 -12.31 7.08
N ILE A 89 -23.46 -11.59 8.11
CA ILE A 89 -24.22 -10.35 7.96
C ILE A 89 -23.34 -9.28 7.30
N VAL A 90 -22.09 -9.13 7.73
CA VAL A 90 -21.17 -8.16 7.10
C VAL A 90 -20.92 -8.51 5.64
N MET A 91 -20.73 -9.80 5.31
CA MET A 91 -20.48 -10.22 3.93
C MET A 91 -21.71 -10.03 3.04
N ASP A 92 -22.90 -10.34 3.54
CA ASP A 92 -24.15 -10.12 2.83
C ASP A 92 -24.34 -8.62 2.53
N GLU A 93 -24.13 -7.77 3.53
CA GLU A 93 -24.19 -6.32 3.40
C GLU A 93 -23.13 -5.76 2.43
N MET A 94 -21.90 -6.28 2.47
CA MET A 94 -20.85 -5.91 1.51
C MET A 94 -21.20 -6.32 0.09
N SER A 95 -21.85 -7.47 -0.10
CA SER A 95 -22.26 -7.96 -1.42
C SER A 95 -23.32 -7.08 -2.09
N THR A 96 -24.02 -6.24 -1.32
CA THR A 96 -24.97 -5.24 -1.87
C THR A 96 -24.27 -4.10 -2.59
N VAL A 97 -23.03 -3.77 -2.20
CA VAL A 97 -22.27 -2.63 -2.73
C VAL A 97 -21.05 -3.03 -3.56
N ILE A 98 -20.53 -4.24 -3.35
CA ILE A 98 -19.38 -4.80 -4.07
C ILE A 98 -19.83 -5.99 -4.92
N GLY A 99 -19.44 -6.01 -6.20
CA GLY A 99 -19.81 -7.06 -7.13
C GLY A 99 -19.83 -6.62 -8.58
N LYS A 100 -20.15 -7.56 -9.48
CA LYS A 100 -20.18 -7.33 -10.94
C LYS A 100 -21.50 -6.71 -11.44
N ASP A 101 -22.54 -6.71 -10.62
CA ASP A 101 -23.86 -6.24 -11.01
C ASP A 101 -23.90 -4.72 -11.25
N LYS A 102 -24.87 -4.28 -12.06
CA LYS A 102 -25.09 -2.86 -12.35
C LYS A 102 -25.32 -2.09 -11.05
N GLY A 103 -24.51 -1.05 -10.82
CA GLY A 103 -24.56 -0.21 -9.62
C GLY A 103 -23.49 -0.54 -8.58
N LYS A 104 -23.01 -1.79 -8.53
CA LYS A 104 -21.98 -2.22 -7.59
C LYS A 104 -20.58 -1.75 -7.99
N ALA A 105 -19.64 -1.85 -7.06
CA ALA A 105 -18.23 -1.55 -7.27
C ALA A 105 -17.40 -2.83 -7.36
N GLY A 106 -16.42 -2.88 -8.28
CA GLY A 106 -15.39 -3.91 -8.27
C GLY A 106 -15.84 -5.30 -8.75
N ARG A 107 -15.33 -6.33 -8.08
CA ARG A 107 -15.56 -7.74 -8.38
C ARG A 107 -15.96 -8.46 -7.10
N GLU A 108 -16.67 -9.57 -7.24
CA GLU A 108 -17.10 -10.41 -6.12
C GLU A 108 -15.94 -10.82 -5.19
N ASN A 109 -14.79 -11.22 -5.75
CA ASN A 109 -13.60 -11.58 -4.98
C ASN A 109 -12.93 -10.39 -4.25
N ASP A 110 -13.45 -9.16 -4.34
CA ASP A 110 -13.05 -8.07 -3.44
C ASP A 110 -13.67 -8.25 -2.05
N ILE A 111 -14.77 -9.00 -1.93
CA ILE A 111 -15.38 -9.40 -0.66
C ILE A 111 -14.45 -10.35 0.11
N ASP A 112 -13.75 -11.25 -0.59
CA ASP A 112 -12.78 -12.15 0.04
C ASP A 112 -11.64 -11.40 0.75
N LEU A 113 -11.19 -10.28 0.17
CA LEU A 113 -10.20 -9.40 0.80
C LEU A 113 -10.76 -8.80 2.09
N VAL A 114 -11.99 -8.26 2.04
CA VAL A 114 -12.66 -7.68 3.21
C VAL A 114 -12.82 -8.73 4.32
N LYS A 115 -13.32 -9.92 3.97
CA LYS A 115 -13.47 -11.06 4.88
C LYS A 115 -12.15 -11.44 5.54
N GLY A 116 -11.09 -11.59 4.74
CA GLY A 116 -9.76 -11.94 5.24
C GLY A 116 -9.20 -10.91 6.21
N LEU A 117 -9.39 -9.62 5.91
CA LEU A 117 -8.96 -8.52 6.76
C LEU A 117 -9.72 -8.47 8.07
N LEU A 118 -11.04 -8.65 8.07
CA LEU A 118 -11.83 -8.68 9.30
C LEU A 118 -11.39 -9.80 10.22
N LYS A 119 -11.17 -11.01 9.67
CA LYS A 119 -10.64 -12.15 10.44
C LYS A 119 -9.26 -11.88 11.02
N PHE A 120 -8.41 -11.19 10.27
CA PHE A 120 -7.08 -10.83 10.74
C PHE A 120 -7.17 -9.84 11.89
N ILE A 121 -7.94 -8.77 11.72
CA ILE A 121 -8.09 -7.71 12.72
C ILE A 121 -8.72 -8.24 13.99
N SER A 122 -9.84 -8.98 13.89
CA SER A 122 -10.52 -9.51 15.06
C SER A 122 -9.71 -10.54 15.85
N LYS A 123 -8.77 -11.21 15.19
CA LYS A 123 -7.93 -12.23 15.83
C LYS A 123 -6.69 -11.64 16.51
N TYR A 124 -6.11 -10.58 15.95
CA TYR A 124 -4.76 -10.14 16.32
C TYR A 124 -4.68 -8.70 16.82
N CYS A 125 -5.66 -7.84 16.50
CA CYS A 125 -5.58 -6.41 16.78
C CYS A 125 -6.50 -6.05 17.95
N ASP A 126 -5.91 -5.54 19.03
CA ASP A 126 -6.68 -4.94 20.12
C ASP A 126 -7.52 -3.76 19.59
N ASP A 127 -8.73 -3.63 20.15
CA ASP A 127 -9.74 -2.62 19.78
C ASP A 127 -10.07 -2.58 18.27
N ASN A 128 -9.74 -3.64 17.53
CA ASN A 128 -9.85 -3.73 16.07
C ASN A 128 -9.02 -2.68 15.30
N LEU A 129 -7.90 -2.22 15.87
CA LEU A 129 -7.03 -1.19 15.30
C LEU A 129 -5.73 -1.78 14.72
N ILE A 130 -5.68 -1.94 13.39
CA ILE A 130 -4.53 -2.56 12.71
C ILE A 130 -3.26 -1.72 12.73
N ILE A 131 -3.36 -0.39 12.77
CA ILE A 131 -2.18 0.49 12.73
C ILE A 131 -1.40 0.43 14.04
N PRO A 132 -2.02 0.60 15.23
CA PRO A 132 -1.34 0.34 16.51
C PRO A 132 -0.68 -1.04 16.58
N TYR A 133 -1.41 -2.11 16.20
CA TYR A 133 -0.86 -3.46 16.12
C TYR A 133 0.38 -3.55 15.22
N THR A 134 0.32 -2.94 14.04
CA THR A 134 1.45 -2.92 13.09
C THR A 134 2.66 -2.17 13.65
N ILE A 135 2.44 -1.01 14.28
CA ILE A 135 3.50 -0.22 14.92
C ILE A 135 4.16 -1.04 16.03
N GLU A 136 3.37 -1.70 16.88
CA GLU A 136 3.88 -2.56 17.94
C GLU A 136 4.75 -3.68 17.38
N LYS A 137 4.28 -4.40 16.36
CA LYS A 137 5.04 -5.46 15.69
C LYS A 137 6.36 -4.95 15.12
N ILE A 138 6.37 -3.77 14.51
CA ILE A 138 7.61 -3.18 13.96
C ILE A 138 8.57 -2.79 15.10
N ASN A 139 8.08 -2.14 16.16
CA ASN A 139 8.89 -1.77 17.32
C ASN A 139 9.52 -2.99 18.01
N ASN A 140 8.82 -4.12 18.01
CA ASN A 140 9.31 -5.38 18.57
C ASN A 140 10.22 -6.18 17.60
N ASN A 141 10.62 -5.60 16.46
CA ASN A 141 11.42 -6.25 15.40
C ASN A 141 10.74 -7.48 14.77
N GLU A 142 9.40 -7.51 14.73
CA GLU A 142 8.60 -8.62 14.21
C GLU A 142 8.05 -8.38 12.79
N ILE A 143 8.59 -7.39 12.05
CA ILE A 143 8.09 -7.00 10.72
C ILE A 143 8.06 -8.16 9.71
N GLN A 144 9.05 -9.07 9.75
CA GLN A 144 9.06 -10.25 8.88
C GLN A 144 7.93 -11.23 9.20
N GLY A 145 7.60 -11.39 10.49
CA GLY A 145 6.48 -12.20 10.95
C GLY A 145 5.17 -11.60 10.46
N LEU A 146 4.97 -10.30 10.71
CA LEU A 146 3.81 -9.56 10.24
C LEU A 146 3.65 -9.64 8.71
N TYR A 147 4.73 -9.42 7.96
CA TYR A 147 4.72 -9.56 6.50
C TYR A 147 4.23 -10.95 6.05
N LYS A 148 4.71 -12.03 6.69
CA LYS A 148 4.29 -13.41 6.38
C LYS A 148 2.81 -13.67 6.68
N GLU A 149 2.24 -12.97 7.65
CA GLU A 149 0.80 -13.06 7.94
C GLU A 149 -0.01 -12.28 6.90
N LEU A 150 0.41 -11.06 6.57
CA LEU A 150 -0.27 -10.21 5.59
C LEU A 150 -0.36 -10.87 4.22
N ILE A 151 0.72 -11.50 3.72
CA ILE A 151 0.70 -12.14 2.39
C ILE A 151 -0.14 -13.42 2.31
N LYS A 152 -0.58 -13.96 3.45
CA LYS A 152 -1.51 -15.09 3.50
C LYS A 152 -2.96 -14.64 3.36
N LEU A 153 -3.23 -13.34 3.51
CA LEU A 153 -4.57 -12.81 3.39
C LEU A 153 -5.03 -12.86 1.93
N PRO A 154 -6.31 -13.19 1.69
CA PRO A 154 -6.88 -13.19 0.34
C PRO A 154 -6.56 -11.89 -0.38
N ARG A 155 -6.04 -12.01 -1.60
CA ARG A 155 -5.73 -10.88 -2.50
C ARG A 155 -4.61 -9.95 -2.02
N ILE A 156 -4.01 -10.15 -0.86
CA ILE A 156 -2.83 -9.39 -0.43
C ILE A 156 -1.59 -10.18 -0.81
N ALA A 157 -0.98 -9.80 -1.93
CA ALA A 157 0.30 -10.34 -2.37
C ALA A 157 1.47 -9.45 -1.87
N ASP A 158 2.71 -9.92 -2.10
CA ASP A 158 3.97 -9.24 -1.75
C ASP A 158 3.92 -7.71 -1.98
N LYS A 159 3.52 -7.29 -3.19
CA LYS A 159 3.41 -5.88 -3.57
C LYS A 159 2.55 -5.09 -2.58
N ILE A 160 1.35 -5.57 -2.25
CA ILE A 160 0.40 -4.83 -1.42
C ILE A 160 0.86 -4.79 0.03
N ALA A 161 1.31 -5.93 0.55
CA ALA A 161 1.84 -6.01 1.92
C ALA A 161 3.03 -5.06 2.10
N THR A 162 3.96 -5.04 1.13
CA THR A 162 5.15 -4.19 1.21
C THR A 162 4.85 -2.70 0.97
N PHE A 163 3.85 -2.35 0.16
CA PHE A 163 3.36 -0.96 0.08
C PHE A 163 2.81 -0.49 1.42
N TYR A 164 1.92 -1.28 2.03
CA TYR A 164 1.33 -0.96 3.33
C TYR A 164 2.40 -0.78 4.41
N LEU A 165 3.30 -1.77 4.55
CA LEU A 165 4.35 -1.72 5.58
C LEU A 165 5.32 -0.55 5.36
N ARG A 166 5.70 -0.26 4.10
CA ARG A 166 6.55 0.90 3.77
C ARG A 166 5.92 2.21 4.23
N ASP A 167 4.63 2.37 3.98
CA ASP A 167 3.93 3.62 4.27
C ASP A 167 3.68 3.76 5.78
N VAL A 168 3.44 2.66 6.51
CA VAL A 168 3.45 2.69 7.98
C VAL A 168 4.83 3.07 8.52
N VAL A 169 5.90 2.40 8.07
CA VAL A 169 7.26 2.71 8.53
C VAL A 169 7.60 4.18 8.30
N SER A 170 7.33 4.69 7.09
CA SER A 170 7.68 6.06 6.75
C SER A 170 6.79 7.11 7.41
N TYR A 171 5.50 6.85 7.61
CA TYR A 171 4.60 7.81 8.24
C TYR A 171 4.84 7.92 9.75
N PHE A 172 5.20 6.80 10.38
CA PHE A 172 5.47 6.74 11.82
C PHE A 172 6.95 6.84 12.19
N GLU A 173 7.83 7.04 11.21
CA GLU A 173 9.28 7.23 11.40
C GLU A 173 9.92 6.03 12.13
N LEU A 174 9.60 4.82 11.67
CA LEU A 174 10.02 3.54 12.28
C LEU A 174 11.25 2.93 11.59
N GLU A 175 12.00 3.71 10.80
CA GLU A 175 13.12 3.19 10.00
C GLU A 175 14.22 2.59 10.88
N ASP A 176 14.44 3.17 12.06
CA ASP A 176 15.48 2.72 12.99
C ASP A 176 15.16 1.34 13.59
N CYS A 177 13.92 0.85 13.48
CA CYS A 177 13.53 -0.50 13.89
C CYS A 177 13.94 -1.58 12.87
N LEU A 178 14.35 -1.21 11.65
CA LEU A 178 14.70 -2.18 10.60
C LEU A 178 16.17 -2.56 10.72
N LYS A 179 16.46 -3.77 11.22
CA LYS A 179 17.81 -4.19 11.62
C LYS A 179 18.54 -4.99 10.55
N SER A 180 17.83 -5.46 9.53
CA SER A 180 18.38 -6.34 8.50
C SER A 180 17.85 -6.03 7.10
N ASP A 181 18.55 -6.55 6.10
CA ASP A 181 18.11 -6.45 4.70
C ASP A 181 16.81 -7.21 4.44
N ASP A 182 16.53 -8.25 5.25
CA ASP A 182 15.27 -8.98 5.16
C ASP A 182 14.11 -8.13 5.71
N ASP A 183 14.34 -7.29 6.73
CA ASP A 183 13.35 -6.30 7.18
C ASP A 183 13.11 -5.24 6.11
N LEU A 184 14.18 -4.74 5.48
CA LEU A 184 14.07 -3.79 4.37
C LEU A 184 13.29 -4.38 3.19
N LYS A 185 13.47 -5.66 2.86
CA LYS A 185 12.67 -6.32 1.79
C LYS A 185 11.18 -6.33 2.08
N CYS A 186 10.78 -6.38 3.36
CA CYS A 186 9.36 -6.32 3.77
C CYS A 186 8.72 -4.95 3.48
N ILE A 187 9.50 -3.91 3.15
CA ILE A 187 9.01 -2.57 2.81
C ILE A 187 9.44 -2.10 1.41
N GLN A 188 9.86 -3.02 0.54
CA GLN A 188 10.27 -2.72 -0.83
C GLN A 188 9.24 -3.24 -1.84
N PRO A 189 8.15 -2.51 -2.12
CA PRO A 189 7.18 -2.94 -3.14
C PRO A 189 7.79 -2.84 -4.54
N ILE A 190 7.65 -3.92 -5.31
CA ILE A 190 8.04 -3.96 -6.73
C ILE A 190 6.77 -3.99 -7.57
N ASP A 191 6.35 -2.82 -8.06
CA ASP A 191 5.29 -2.72 -9.05
C ASP A 191 5.85 -2.49 -10.46
N THR A 192 4.96 -2.27 -11.43
CA THR A 192 5.37 -2.02 -12.82
C THR A 192 6.19 -0.74 -12.97
N TRP A 193 5.94 0.30 -12.17
CA TRP A 193 6.64 1.58 -12.24
C TRP A 193 8.03 1.48 -11.62
N VAL A 194 8.11 0.96 -10.40
CA VAL A 194 9.39 0.73 -9.70
C VAL A 194 10.29 -0.16 -10.56
N ARG A 195 9.76 -1.25 -11.13
CA ARG A 195 10.54 -2.13 -12.01
C ARG A 195 11.10 -1.41 -13.23
N LYS A 196 10.27 -0.60 -13.91
CA LYS A 196 10.72 0.16 -15.09
C LYS A 196 11.82 1.16 -14.74
N ILE A 197 11.68 1.87 -13.61
CA ILE A 197 12.70 2.81 -13.15
C ILE A 197 13.99 2.09 -12.78
N VAL A 198 13.90 0.97 -12.05
CA VAL A 198 15.07 0.16 -11.65
C VAL A 198 15.84 -0.35 -12.86
N TRP A 199 15.14 -0.84 -13.90
CA TRP A 199 15.77 -1.28 -15.14
C TRP A 199 16.37 -0.12 -15.94
N ALA A 200 15.66 1.02 -16.03
CA ALA A 200 16.12 2.20 -16.75
C ALA A 200 17.30 2.90 -16.07
N ALA A 201 17.38 2.81 -14.74
CA ALA A 201 18.49 3.31 -13.93
C ALA A 201 19.63 2.30 -13.80
N GLU A 202 19.55 1.14 -14.46
CA GLU A 202 20.56 0.08 -14.44
C GLU A 202 20.90 -0.45 -13.02
N ILE A 203 19.97 -0.30 -12.08
CA ILE A 203 20.10 -0.80 -10.70
C ILE A 203 20.02 -2.34 -10.69
N SER A 204 19.16 -2.91 -11.55
CA SER A 204 19.02 -4.35 -11.73
C SER A 204 18.49 -4.67 -13.12
N GLN A 205 18.78 -5.86 -13.62
CA GLN A 205 18.19 -6.44 -14.85
C GLN A 205 17.40 -7.73 -14.54
N GLU A 206 17.18 -7.99 -13.25
CA GLU A 206 16.53 -9.21 -12.80
C GLU A 206 15.03 -9.18 -13.08
N LYS A 207 14.47 -10.37 -13.27
CA LYS A 207 13.02 -10.55 -13.47
C LYS A 207 12.29 -10.88 -12.17
N LYS A 208 13.00 -11.46 -11.19
CA LYS A 208 12.41 -11.94 -9.94
C LYS A 208 12.46 -10.85 -8.86
N ASP A 209 11.31 -10.55 -8.28
CA ASP A 209 11.15 -9.47 -7.30
C ASP A 209 12.08 -9.59 -6.09
N PRO A 210 12.32 -10.77 -5.48
CA PRO A 210 13.27 -10.89 -4.37
C PRO A 210 14.69 -10.45 -4.72
N LYS A 211 15.10 -10.61 -5.99
CA LYS A 211 16.41 -10.13 -6.45
C LYS A 211 16.41 -8.63 -6.68
N ILE A 212 15.40 -8.11 -7.36
CA ILE A 212 15.22 -6.66 -7.55
C ILE A 212 15.23 -5.92 -6.21
N LYS A 213 14.52 -6.41 -5.19
CA LYS A 213 14.51 -5.80 -3.85
C LYS A 213 15.91 -5.74 -3.25
N ARG A 214 16.69 -6.83 -3.34
CA ARG A 214 18.07 -6.87 -2.85
C ARG A 214 18.95 -5.87 -3.60
N ASP A 215 18.87 -5.84 -4.92
CA ASP A 215 19.71 -4.95 -5.73
C ASP A 215 19.39 -3.47 -5.44
N ILE A 216 18.12 -3.11 -5.23
CA ILE A 216 17.72 -1.77 -4.77
C ILE A 216 18.37 -1.47 -3.41
N ILE A 217 18.26 -2.37 -2.44
CA ILE A 217 18.81 -2.17 -1.08
C ILE A 217 20.32 -1.96 -1.15
N ASP A 218 21.03 -2.83 -1.86
CA ASP A 218 22.49 -2.78 -1.98
C ASP A 218 22.93 -1.46 -2.66
N LYS A 219 22.30 -1.10 -3.78
CA LYS A 219 22.63 0.15 -4.50
C LYS A 219 22.27 1.41 -3.73
N CYS A 220 21.18 1.41 -2.99
CA CYS A 220 20.83 2.55 -2.14
C CYS A 220 21.81 2.72 -0.99
N LYS A 221 22.30 1.62 -0.39
CA LYS A 221 23.37 1.66 0.62
C LYS A 221 24.66 2.26 0.05
N ASP A 222 25.09 1.79 -1.13
CA ASP A 222 26.29 2.33 -1.81
C ASP A 222 26.17 3.83 -2.06
N ALA A 223 24.96 4.30 -2.38
CA ALA A 223 24.65 5.72 -2.62
C ALA A 223 24.36 6.53 -1.35
N GLY A 224 24.34 5.92 -0.15
CA GLY A 224 24.02 6.61 1.10
C GLY A 224 22.55 7.05 1.23
N VAL A 225 21.63 6.35 0.56
CA VAL A 225 20.20 6.66 0.49
C VAL A 225 19.37 5.58 1.18
N ARG A 226 18.27 5.97 1.84
CA ARG A 226 17.32 5.00 2.39
C ARG A 226 16.52 4.34 1.27
N ALA A 227 16.55 3.01 1.21
CA ALA A 227 15.93 2.27 0.10
C ALA A 227 14.43 2.54 -0.09
N HIS A 228 13.66 2.80 0.99
CA HIS A 228 12.23 3.09 0.87
C HIS A 228 11.96 4.48 0.30
N GLU A 229 12.86 5.44 0.49
CA GLU A 229 12.77 6.78 -0.11
C GLU A 229 13.02 6.70 -1.61
N PHE A 230 14.05 5.96 -2.03
CA PHE A 230 14.22 5.62 -3.45
C PHE A 230 12.97 4.97 -4.02
N ASN A 231 12.37 4.00 -3.31
CA ASN A 231 11.19 3.29 -3.78
C ASN A 231 9.97 4.23 -3.99
N MET A 232 9.71 5.13 -3.04
CA MET A 232 8.66 6.15 -3.15
C MET A 232 8.92 7.08 -4.34
N GLY A 233 10.16 7.54 -4.50
CA GLY A 233 10.58 8.36 -5.63
C GLY A 233 10.45 7.66 -6.96
N ALA A 234 10.88 6.39 -7.06
CA ALA A 234 10.78 5.59 -8.27
C ALA A 234 9.32 5.39 -8.68
N TRP A 235 8.44 5.09 -7.73
CA TRP A 235 7.01 4.99 -7.97
C TRP A 235 6.43 6.30 -8.50
N LEU A 236 6.75 7.43 -7.85
CA LEU A 236 6.26 8.75 -8.23
C LEU A 236 6.73 9.15 -9.64
N ASN A 237 8.01 8.94 -9.94
CA ASN A 237 8.59 9.24 -11.25
C ASN A 237 7.96 8.40 -12.36
N GLY A 238 7.77 7.09 -12.13
CA GLY A 238 7.11 6.22 -13.09
C GLY A 238 5.66 6.64 -13.36
N ALA A 239 4.90 6.98 -12.31
CA ALA A 239 3.52 7.45 -12.44
C ALA A 239 3.42 8.81 -13.16
N LYS A 240 4.30 9.78 -12.82
CA LYS A 240 4.36 11.10 -13.49
C LYS A 240 4.71 10.97 -14.97
N ALA A 241 5.74 10.19 -15.30
CA ALA A 241 6.19 9.99 -16.69
C ALA A 241 5.09 9.40 -17.58
N PHE A 242 4.29 8.48 -17.04
CA PHE A 242 3.14 7.92 -17.75
C PHE A 242 2.06 8.99 -18.02
N ASN A 243 1.72 9.81 -17.02
CA ASN A 243 0.75 10.89 -17.18
C ASN A 243 1.21 11.92 -18.22
N MET A 244 2.51 12.26 -18.24
CA MET A 244 3.07 13.16 -19.27
C MET A 244 3.04 12.55 -20.67
N TYR A 245 3.29 11.25 -20.80
CA TYR A 245 3.18 10.54 -22.08
C TYR A 245 1.75 10.54 -22.60
N LEU A 246 0.77 10.23 -21.75
CA LEU A 246 -0.65 10.29 -22.12
C LEU A 246 -1.03 11.70 -22.58
N TRP A 247 -0.68 12.74 -21.81
CA TRP A 247 -1.00 14.13 -22.16
C TRP A 247 -0.44 14.52 -23.54
N LYS A 248 0.83 14.18 -23.83
CA LYS A 248 1.46 14.48 -25.12
C LYS A 248 0.79 13.76 -26.29
N ASN A 249 0.28 12.55 -26.10
CA ASN A 249 -0.38 11.81 -27.17
C ASN A 249 -1.83 12.25 -27.38
N PHE A 250 -2.55 12.63 -26.32
CA PHE A 250 -3.88 13.22 -26.45
C PHE A 250 -3.84 14.59 -27.14
N GLN A 251 -2.80 15.41 -26.91
CA GLN A 251 -2.61 16.66 -27.67
C GLN A 251 -2.40 16.40 -29.17
N LYS A 252 -1.63 15.36 -29.53
CA LYS A 252 -1.42 14.99 -30.94
C LYS A 252 -2.68 14.49 -31.66
N GLU A 253 -3.65 13.93 -30.94
CA GLU A 253 -4.93 13.49 -31.50
C GLU A 253 -5.95 14.62 -31.62
N LEU A 254 -5.78 15.72 -30.88
CA LEU A 254 -6.62 16.93 -30.94
C LEU A 254 -6.08 18.00 -31.91
N ASP A 255 -4.81 17.91 -32.30
CA ASP A 255 -4.17 18.76 -33.31
C ASP A 255 -4.32 18.18 -34.75
N VAL A 256 -5.40 17.45 -35.04
CA VAL A 256 -5.77 16.94 -36.38
C VAL A 256 -7.06 17.57 -36.89
#